data_AF-D6RMS5-F1
#
_entry.id   AF-D6RMS5-F1
#
_cell.length_a   1.000
_cell.length_b   1.000
_cell.length_c   1.000
_cell.angle_alpha   90.00
_cell.angle_beta   90.00
_cell.angle_gamma   90.00
#
_symmetry.space_group_name_H-M   'P 1'
#
loop_
_entity.id
_entity.type
_entity.pdbx_description
1 polymer ?
#
loop_
_entity_poly.entity_id
_entity_poly.type
_entity_poly.pdbx_seq_one_letter_code
_entity_poly.pdbx_strand_id
1 'polypeptide(L)'
;MDADLEKHIIEMARSQPAPVAGPRELSQEEIDAKLKALDDIPLFMKSLPDESSENPVLAALQDLAYEGTPDEIADNFKSRGNEYFKGKKYREAISFYTQGIEAKPTDPKIMTALLCNRAACNLELQNYGSVLRDCSSALNLDAHLSKAYYRSAQALLALDRLEEGLDCCDRKEAKEKVQREREERLRKEQEAKRALAMAFRERNLIDVPKPDGSSNPYEPRWDPEDPTNSTLVFPVFFLYPQYATSDVIPDFVEDTIFGAHLERMFPPAGTAPEWDKKGEYTVPSLVVYAMTRRKRLFKVGKKMTLKDVFKAAKPKEGEPKDGLEVKDGCLTFVVVPKGDAEKKWVDEFKRSRDQISTESSKRYNQKANLDQQKHTAVRRDQKGLSTANMSVTNKILRTANAPNTPPDEIETQVAQALIDLENNVPELKSELRVLQISAAREVDVRGGKKAIVIFVPVPQLKAFHKVQQRLTRELEKKFSDRHVVFIAQRRMLRKPTRTSRVKQKRPRSRTLTSVHEKILEDLVFPTEIVGKRTRVAVDGSKLLKVFLDSKDATSLEYKLDSFSSVYRRLTGKDVVFEFPVVHGDKA
;
A
#
# COMPACT_ATOMS: atom_id res chain seq x y z
N MET A 1 -9.72 -108.34 -30.56
CA MET A 1 -9.76 -106.90 -30.87
C MET A 1 -9.27 -106.05 -29.68
N ASP A 2 -8.38 -106.58 -28.82
CA ASP A 2 -7.99 -105.84 -27.58
C ASP A 2 -6.50 -105.48 -27.48
N ALA A 3 -5.61 -106.06 -28.30
CA ALA A 3 -4.18 -105.77 -28.19
C ALA A 3 -3.74 -104.45 -28.85
N ASP A 4 -4.44 -104.00 -29.89
CA ASP A 4 -4.10 -102.74 -30.59
C ASP A 4 -4.76 -101.52 -29.94
N LEU A 5 -5.87 -101.70 -29.21
CA LEU A 5 -6.48 -100.63 -28.42
C LEU A 5 -5.64 -100.36 -27.15
N GLU A 6 -5.12 -101.40 -26.49
CA GLU A 6 -4.22 -101.23 -25.33
C GLU A 6 -2.90 -100.58 -25.73
N LYS A 7 -2.32 -100.92 -26.89
CA LYS A 7 -1.10 -100.25 -27.38
C LYS A 7 -1.33 -98.77 -27.68
N HIS A 8 -2.48 -98.40 -28.23
CA HIS A 8 -2.78 -97.00 -28.54
C HIS A 8 -3.09 -96.17 -27.28
N ILE A 9 -3.70 -96.79 -26.26
CA ILE A 9 -3.92 -96.17 -24.94
C ILE A 9 -2.58 -95.97 -24.19
N ILE A 10 -1.65 -96.92 -24.30
CA ILE A 10 -0.30 -96.82 -23.70
C ILE A 10 0.56 -95.77 -24.42
N GLU A 11 0.39 -95.59 -25.73
CA GLU A 11 1.11 -94.59 -26.51
C GLU A 11 0.58 -93.17 -26.28
N MET A 12 -0.74 -93.00 -26.11
CA MET A 12 -1.34 -91.73 -25.65
C MET A 12 -0.97 -91.37 -24.21
N ALA A 13 -0.70 -92.35 -23.34
CA ALA A 13 -0.28 -92.11 -21.96
C ALA A 13 1.21 -91.69 -21.84
N ARG A 14 2.01 -91.79 -22.91
CA ARG A 14 3.44 -91.42 -22.92
C ARG A 14 3.74 -90.00 -23.41
N SER A 15 2.73 -89.22 -23.78
CA SER A 15 2.90 -87.82 -24.25
C SER A 15 2.24 -86.78 -23.34
N GLN A 16 2.28 -86.97 -22.02
CA GLN A 16 2.01 -85.85 -21.10
C GLN A 16 3.29 -85.03 -20.91
N PRO A 17 3.30 -83.72 -21.21
CA PRO A 17 4.41 -82.87 -20.82
C PRO A 17 4.51 -82.86 -19.29
N ALA A 18 5.73 -82.92 -18.76
CA ALA A 18 5.98 -82.81 -17.33
C ALA A 18 5.20 -81.61 -16.76
N PRO A 19 4.59 -81.71 -15.57
CA PRO A 19 3.96 -80.56 -14.95
C PRO A 19 5.03 -79.50 -14.77
N VAL A 20 4.89 -78.38 -15.47
CA VAL A 20 5.71 -77.20 -15.22
C VAL A 20 5.47 -76.85 -13.76
N ALA A 21 6.50 -77.01 -12.94
CA ALA A 21 6.44 -76.60 -11.55
C ALA A 21 6.01 -75.12 -11.54
N GLY A 22 4.78 -74.86 -11.07
CA GLY A 22 4.33 -73.52 -10.79
C GLY A 22 5.30 -72.85 -9.80
N PRO A 23 5.36 -71.52 -9.74
CA PRO A 23 6.26 -70.82 -8.83
C PRO A 23 6.11 -71.40 -7.42
N ARG A 24 7.23 -71.86 -6.85
CA ARG A 24 7.30 -72.36 -5.47
C ARG A 24 6.57 -71.37 -4.55
N GLU A 25 5.58 -71.84 -3.81
CA GLU A 25 4.96 -71.03 -2.75
C GLU A 25 6.06 -70.67 -1.75
N LEU A 26 6.40 -69.37 -1.72
CA LEU A 26 7.45 -68.84 -0.86
C LEU A 26 6.98 -68.95 0.59
N SER A 27 7.83 -69.44 1.48
CA SER A 27 7.50 -69.46 2.91
C SER A 27 7.31 -68.02 3.41
N GLN A 28 6.55 -67.84 4.51
CA GLN A 28 6.30 -66.50 5.06
C GLN A 28 7.61 -65.75 5.36
N GLU A 29 8.65 -66.47 5.78
CA GLU A 29 10.00 -65.94 6.02
C GLU A 29 10.70 -65.48 4.72
N GLU A 30 10.50 -66.20 3.60
CA GLU A 30 11.02 -65.82 2.29
C GLU A 30 10.26 -64.62 1.70
N ILE A 31 8.97 -64.50 1.99
CA ILE A 31 8.15 -63.34 1.61
C ILE A 31 8.60 -62.11 2.40
N ASP A 32 8.79 -62.23 3.71
CA ASP A 32 9.25 -61.14 4.56
C ASP A 32 10.69 -60.74 4.22
N ALA A 33 11.57 -61.69 3.89
CA ALA A 33 12.91 -61.41 3.40
C ALA A 33 12.89 -60.66 2.05
N LYS A 34 11.99 -61.03 1.14
CA LYS A 34 11.83 -60.32 -0.16
C LYS A 34 11.19 -58.95 0.00
N LEU A 35 10.26 -58.77 0.94
CA LEU A 35 9.69 -57.46 1.28
C LEU A 35 10.73 -56.54 1.92
N LYS A 36 11.65 -57.09 2.72
CA LYS A 36 12.78 -56.35 3.28
C LYS A 36 13.78 -55.94 2.21
N ALA A 37 14.05 -56.81 1.23
CA ALA A 37 14.90 -56.47 0.08
C ALA A 37 14.25 -55.45 -0.88
N LEU A 38 12.91 -55.40 -0.94
CA LEU A 38 12.17 -54.37 -1.68
C LEU A 38 12.27 -52.99 -1.01
N ASP A 39 12.37 -52.93 0.31
CA ASP A 39 12.58 -51.68 1.05
C ASP A 39 13.96 -51.05 0.76
N ASP A 40 14.92 -51.77 0.15
CA ASP A 40 16.22 -51.24 -0.30
C ASP A 40 16.20 -50.68 -1.73
N ILE A 41 15.12 -50.89 -2.48
CA ILE A 41 14.98 -50.41 -3.86
C ILE A 41 14.41 -48.98 -3.84
N PRO A 42 15.04 -47.99 -4.51
CA PRO A 42 14.64 -46.57 -4.44
C PRO A 42 13.18 -46.30 -4.83
N LEU A 43 12.59 -47.17 -5.66
CA LEU A 43 11.20 -47.06 -6.12
C LEU A 43 10.16 -47.52 -5.06
N PHE A 44 10.58 -48.35 -4.09
CA PHE A 44 9.70 -48.95 -3.08
C PHE A 44 10.10 -48.60 -1.63
N MET A 45 11.15 -47.79 -1.45
CA MET A 45 11.61 -47.28 -0.16
C MET A 45 10.52 -46.50 0.58
N LYS A 46 10.24 -46.87 1.83
CA LYS A 46 9.25 -46.21 2.70
C LYS A 46 9.77 -44.90 3.32
N SER A 47 11.10 -44.75 3.42
CA SER A 47 11.80 -43.57 3.92
C SER A 47 13.22 -43.53 3.35
N LEU A 48 13.75 -42.35 3.09
CA LEU A 48 15.16 -42.16 2.72
C LEU A 48 16.04 -42.32 3.97
N PRO A 49 17.17 -43.05 3.92
CA PRO A 49 18.13 -43.14 5.03
C PRO A 49 18.77 -41.78 5.35
N ASP A 50 18.94 -41.46 6.64
CA ASP A 50 19.55 -40.19 7.11
C ASP A 50 21.09 -40.16 6.96
N GLU A 51 21.75 -41.31 6.87
CA GLU A 51 23.18 -41.37 6.59
C GLU A 51 23.44 -41.42 5.09
N SER A 52 24.47 -40.67 4.66
CA SER A 52 24.96 -40.60 3.29
C SER A 52 25.34 -41.97 2.77
N SER A 53 24.34 -42.71 2.27
CA SER A 53 24.55 -43.97 1.59
C SER A 53 25.43 -43.68 0.37
N GLU A 54 26.49 -44.48 0.16
CA GLU A 54 27.47 -44.34 -0.93
C GLU A 54 26.86 -44.48 -2.34
N ASN A 55 25.53 -44.57 -2.45
CA ASN A 55 24.81 -44.85 -3.68
C ASN A 55 24.44 -43.53 -4.39
N PRO A 56 25.05 -43.20 -5.55
CA PRO A 56 24.89 -41.91 -6.24
C PRO A 56 23.44 -41.61 -6.65
N VAL A 57 22.63 -42.65 -6.86
CA VAL A 57 21.21 -42.52 -7.25
C VAL A 57 20.34 -42.03 -6.09
N LEU A 58 20.63 -42.46 -4.86
CA LEU A 58 19.91 -42.00 -3.67
C LEU A 58 20.28 -40.55 -3.33
N ALA A 59 21.55 -40.18 -3.49
CA ALA A 59 22.00 -38.79 -3.36
C ALA A 59 21.33 -37.87 -4.40
N ALA A 60 21.26 -38.29 -5.67
CA ALA A 60 20.59 -37.51 -6.71
C ALA A 60 19.07 -37.36 -6.47
N LEU A 61 18.42 -38.37 -5.91
CA LEU A 61 16.99 -38.30 -5.53
C LEU A 61 16.76 -37.39 -4.32
N GLN A 62 17.69 -37.36 -3.37
CA GLN A 62 17.66 -36.45 -2.22
C GLN A 62 17.83 -35.00 -2.70
N ASP A 63 18.78 -34.74 -3.60
CA ASP A 63 18.98 -33.41 -4.18
C ASP A 63 17.72 -32.91 -4.90
N LEU A 64 17.06 -33.78 -5.69
CA LEU A 64 15.83 -33.44 -6.41
C LEU A 64 14.63 -33.13 -5.47
N ALA A 65 14.62 -33.66 -4.24
CA ALA A 65 13.60 -33.33 -3.24
C ALA A 65 13.81 -31.94 -2.61
N TYR A 66 15.03 -31.40 -2.67
CA TYR A 66 15.40 -30.08 -2.17
C TYR A 66 15.65 -29.05 -3.29
N GLU A 67 15.31 -29.36 -4.54
CA GLU A 67 15.36 -28.42 -5.66
C GLU A 67 14.14 -27.47 -5.66
N GLY A 68 14.36 -26.19 -5.36
CA GLY A 68 13.31 -25.16 -5.45
C GLY A 68 13.57 -23.93 -4.58
N THR A 69 12.63 -22.99 -4.59
CA THR A 69 12.63 -21.93 -3.56
C THR A 69 12.20 -22.50 -2.20
N PRO A 70 12.65 -21.92 -1.07
CA PRO A 70 12.28 -22.41 0.27
C PRO A 70 10.77 -22.56 0.49
N ASP A 71 9.96 -21.70 -0.14
CA ASP A 71 8.49 -21.75 -0.08
C ASP A 71 7.92 -22.94 -0.86
N GLU A 72 8.45 -23.24 -2.04
CA GLU A 72 8.03 -24.38 -2.87
C GLU A 72 8.41 -25.72 -2.22
N ILE A 73 9.60 -25.79 -1.62
CA ILE A 73 10.07 -26.97 -0.87
C ILE A 73 9.14 -27.21 0.33
N ALA A 74 8.85 -26.16 1.10
CA ALA A 74 7.92 -26.23 2.24
C ALA A 74 6.50 -26.65 1.82
N ASP A 75 6.02 -26.19 0.66
CA ASP A 75 4.71 -26.58 0.12
C ASP A 75 4.67 -28.02 -0.39
N ASN A 76 5.77 -28.52 -0.95
CA ASN A 76 5.91 -29.93 -1.36
C ASN A 76 5.83 -30.86 -0.12
N PHE A 77 6.62 -30.55 0.91
CA PHE A 77 6.61 -31.29 2.18
C PHE A 77 5.26 -31.19 2.90
N LYS A 78 4.60 -30.03 2.87
CA LYS A 78 3.25 -29.85 3.39
C LYS A 78 2.26 -30.79 2.68
N SER A 79 2.36 -30.90 1.36
CA SER A 79 1.45 -31.72 0.55
C SER A 79 1.64 -33.21 0.83
N ARG A 80 2.89 -33.68 0.87
CA ARG A 80 3.22 -35.05 1.28
C ARG A 80 2.75 -35.34 2.71
N GLY A 81 3.02 -34.46 3.66
CA GLY A 81 2.54 -34.60 5.04
C GLY A 81 1.02 -34.72 5.14
N ASN A 82 0.26 -33.99 4.30
CA ASN A 82 -1.20 -34.09 4.26
C ASN A 82 -1.69 -35.47 3.75
N GLU A 83 -0.96 -36.11 2.84
CA GLU A 83 -1.28 -37.46 2.36
C GLU A 83 -1.09 -38.50 3.46
N TYR A 84 0.03 -38.45 4.19
CA TYR A 84 0.28 -39.33 5.34
C TYR A 84 -0.72 -39.07 6.48
N PHE A 85 -1.11 -37.81 6.71
CA PHE A 85 -2.14 -37.46 7.67
C PHE A 85 -3.49 -38.08 7.32
N LYS A 86 -3.91 -38.05 6.05
CA LYS A 86 -5.12 -38.75 5.57
C LYS A 86 -5.00 -40.26 5.73
N GLY A 87 -3.78 -40.80 5.52
CA GLY A 87 -3.46 -42.21 5.76
C GLY A 87 -3.37 -42.61 7.24
N LYS A 88 -3.66 -41.70 8.19
CA LYS A 88 -3.54 -41.90 9.65
C LYS A 88 -2.14 -42.29 10.14
N LYS A 89 -1.12 -42.08 9.29
CA LYS A 89 0.29 -42.31 9.59
C LYS A 89 0.90 -41.03 10.17
N TYR A 90 0.56 -40.75 11.43
CA TYR A 90 0.83 -39.46 12.06
C TYR A 90 2.31 -39.24 12.37
N ARG A 91 3.07 -40.29 12.69
CA ARG A 91 4.51 -40.18 13.01
C ARG A 91 5.31 -39.77 11.77
N GLU A 92 5.02 -40.38 10.64
CA GLU A 92 5.63 -40.09 9.35
C GLU A 92 5.21 -38.70 8.85
N ALA A 93 3.94 -38.32 9.04
CA ALA A 93 3.47 -36.98 8.70
C ALA A 93 4.22 -35.88 9.49
N ILE A 94 4.53 -36.11 10.77
CA ILE A 94 5.31 -35.17 11.60
C ILE A 94 6.71 -34.96 11.02
N SER A 95 7.36 -36.01 10.53
CA SER A 95 8.68 -35.90 9.91
C SER A 95 8.65 -34.96 8.70
N PHE A 96 7.70 -35.16 7.77
CA PHE A 96 7.54 -34.30 6.60
C PHE A 96 7.19 -32.85 6.97
N TYR A 97 6.31 -32.62 7.95
CA TYR A 97 6.03 -31.25 8.39
C TYR A 97 7.24 -30.58 9.05
N THR A 98 8.08 -31.35 9.75
CA THR A 98 9.30 -30.84 10.39
C THR A 98 10.33 -30.45 9.33
N GLN A 99 10.53 -31.27 8.30
CA GLN A 99 11.38 -30.94 7.14
C GLN A 99 10.90 -29.66 6.44
N GLY A 100 9.58 -29.50 6.28
CA GLY A 100 9.00 -28.26 5.73
C GLY A 100 9.23 -27.02 6.60
N ILE A 101 9.29 -27.17 7.92
CA ILE A 101 9.61 -26.07 8.85
C ILE A 101 11.11 -25.74 8.82
N GLU A 102 11.96 -26.76 8.72
CA GLU A 102 13.42 -26.63 8.62
C GLU A 102 13.86 -25.91 7.34
N ALA A 103 13.09 -26.05 6.26
CA ALA A 103 13.27 -25.28 5.03
C ALA A 103 13.09 -23.75 5.23
N LYS A 104 12.52 -23.31 6.36
CA LYS A 104 12.32 -21.89 6.73
C LYS A 104 11.66 -21.06 5.63
N PRO A 105 10.39 -21.36 5.28
CA PRO A 105 9.64 -20.59 4.28
C PRO A 105 9.56 -19.10 4.66
N THR A 106 9.61 -18.24 3.63
CA THR A 106 9.49 -16.79 3.76
C THR A 106 8.03 -16.35 3.91
N ASP A 107 7.07 -17.13 3.39
CA ASP A 107 5.64 -16.84 3.61
C ASP A 107 5.19 -17.30 5.01
N PRO A 108 4.76 -16.37 5.89
CA PRO A 108 4.24 -16.71 7.22
C PRO A 108 2.99 -17.60 7.17
N LYS A 109 2.24 -17.62 6.06
CA LYS A 109 1.06 -18.49 5.90
C LYS A 109 1.45 -19.96 5.73
N ILE A 110 2.53 -20.24 5.00
CA ILE A 110 3.03 -21.60 4.81
C ILE A 110 3.59 -22.12 6.15
N MET A 111 4.37 -21.28 6.83
CA MET A 111 4.92 -21.60 8.15
C MET A 111 3.81 -21.89 9.19
N THR A 112 2.79 -21.05 9.27
CA THR A 112 1.65 -21.25 10.20
C THR A 112 0.85 -22.50 9.86
N ALA A 113 0.64 -22.80 8.58
CA ALA A 113 -0.04 -24.02 8.15
C ALA A 113 0.73 -25.29 8.55
N LEU A 114 2.05 -25.31 8.34
CA LEU A 114 2.93 -26.43 8.71
C LEU A 114 2.93 -26.68 10.23
N LEU A 115 3.13 -25.63 11.03
CA LEU A 115 3.08 -25.72 12.50
C LEU A 115 1.71 -26.22 12.98
N CYS A 116 0.63 -25.70 12.41
CA CYS A 116 -0.71 -26.11 12.79
C CYS A 116 -0.96 -27.60 12.43
N ASN A 117 -0.54 -28.06 11.26
CA ASN A 117 -0.69 -29.45 10.83
C ASN A 117 0.17 -30.42 11.65
N ARG A 118 1.39 -30.02 12.01
CA ARG A 118 2.23 -30.79 12.95
C ARG A 118 1.59 -30.89 14.33
N ALA A 119 1.01 -29.79 14.84
CA ALA A 119 0.24 -29.79 16.07
C ALA A 119 -0.97 -30.74 16.00
N ALA A 120 -1.64 -30.86 14.84
CA ALA A 120 -2.74 -31.80 14.64
C ALA A 120 -2.28 -33.26 14.79
N CYS A 121 -1.15 -33.61 14.18
CA CYS A 121 -0.58 -34.96 14.29
C CYS A 121 -0.18 -35.28 15.74
N ASN A 122 0.44 -34.31 16.41
CA ASN A 122 0.83 -34.47 17.81
C ASN A 122 -0.38 -34.59 18.74
N LEU A 123 -1.51 -33.98 18.41
CA LEU A 123 -2.75 -34.10 19.17
C LEU A 123 -3.32 -35.53 19.08
N GLU A 124 -3.34 -36.12 17.87
CA GLU A 124 -3.76 -37.51 17.64
C GLU A 124 -2.83 -38.52 18.34
N LEU A 125 -1.54 -38.21 18.43
CA LEU A 125 -0.54 -39.01 19.16
C LEU A 125 -0.50 -38.72 20.67
N GLN A 126 -1.39 -37.88 21.20
CA GLN A 126 -1.47 -37.49 22.62
C GLN A 126 -0.20 -36.79 23.16
N ASN A 127 0.60 -36.19 22.29
CA ASN A 127 1.80 -35.42 22.64
C ASN A 127 1.44 -33.95 22.95
N TYR A 128 0.66 -33.72 24.00
CA TYR A 128 0.05 -32.42 24.28
C TYR A 128 1.05 -31.26 24.48
N GLY A 129 2.21 -31.50 25.07
CA GLY A 129 3.24 -30.47 25.25
C GLY A 129 3.80 -29.91 23.94
N SER A 130 3.96 -30.77 22.93
CA SER A 130 4.41 -30.36 21.58
C SER A 130 3.32 -29.59 20.85
N VAL A 131 2.04 -29.95 21.03
CA VAL A 131 0.89 -29.22 20.48
C VAL A 131 0.90 -27.78 20.96
N LEU A 132 1.08 -27.54 22.25
CA LEU A 132 1.08 -26.19 22.83
C LEU A 132 2.23 -25.32 22.29
N ARG A 133 3.42 -25.90 22.09
CA ARG A 133 4.58 -25.20 21.52
C ARG A 133 4.35 -24.82 20.06
N ASP A 134 3.82 -25.74 19.27
CA ASP A 134 3.53 -25.51 17.85
C ASP A 134 2.38 -24.50 17.67
N CYS A 135 1.32 -24.61 18.48
CA CYS A 135 0.22 -23.65 18.49
C CYS A 135 0.67 -22.26 18.94
N SER A 136 1.51 -22.14 19.97
CA SER A 136 2.08 -20.86 20.42
C SER A 136 2.92 -20.21 19.32
N SER A 137 3.78 -20.99 18.67
CA SER A 137 4.60 -20.51 17.55
C SER A 137 3.74 -20.07 16.36
N ALA A 138 2.67 -20.81 16.05
CA ALA A 138 1.74 -20.44 14.99
C ALA A 138 0.96 -19.16 15.34
N LEU A 139 0.53 -18.98 16.59
CA LEU A 139 -0.20 -17.79 17.04
C LEU A 139 0.68 -16.53 17.12
N ASN A 140 1.99 -16.67 17.32
CA ASN A 140 2.94 -15.56 17.23
C ASN A 140 3.11 -15.03 15.79
N LEU A 141 2.90 -15.90 14.79
CA LEU A 141 2.95 -15.54 13.38
C LEU A 141 1.60 -15.05 12.86
N ASP A 142 0.53 -15.78 13.18
CA ASP A 142 -0.86 -15.40 12.87
C ASP A 142 -1.76 -15.54 14.10
N ALA A 143 -2.05 -14.40 14.70
CA ALA A 143 -2.88 -14.29 15.88
C ALA A 143 -4.36 -14.60 15.62
N HIS A 144 -4.80 -14.74 14.38
CA HIS A 144 -6.20 -14.99 13.99
C HIS A 144 -6.49 -16.46 13.66
N LEU A 145 -5.52 -17.36 13.86
CA LEU A 145 -5.66 -18.76 13.49
C LEU A 145 -6.57 -19.55 14.46
N SER A 146 -7.87 -19.60 14.18
CA SER A 146 -8.89 -20.31 15.00
C SER A 146 -8.57 -21.78 15.26
N LYS A 147 -7.92 -22.46 14.31
CA LYS A 147 -7.54 -23.89 14.44
C LYS A 147 -6.46 -24.10 15.50
N ALA A 148 -5.54 -23.14 15.68
CA ALA A 148 -4.50 -23.24 16.70
C ALA A 148 -5.09 -23.09 18.11
N TYR A 149 -6.01 -22.14 18.31
CA TYR A 149 -6.73 -21.98 19.58
C TYR A 149 -7.57 -23.22 19.94
N TYR A 150 -8.24 -23.83 18.95
CA TYR A 150 -9.02 -25.04 19.19
C TYR A 150 -8.14 -26.22 19.62
N ARG A 151 -7.02 -26.44 18.92
CA ARG A 151 -6.08 -27.53 19.23
C ARG A 151 -5.36 -27.31 20.55
N SER A 152 -5.03 -26.06 20.90
CA SER A 152 -4.45 -25.75 22.22
C SER A 152 -5.47 -25.98 23.34
N ALA A 153 -6.73 -25.59 23.16
CA ALA A 153 -7.80 -25.86 24.13
C ALA A 153 -8.03 -27.36 24.33
N GLN A 154 -8.04 -28.16 23.26
CA GLN A 154 -8.14 -29.62 23.35
C GLN A 154 -6.96 -30.25 24.10
N ALA A 155 -5.73 -29.78 23.83
CA ALA A 155 -4.54 -30.25 24.53
C ALA A 155 -4.54 -29.86 26.02
N LEU A 156 -5.01 -28.65 26.37
CA LEU A 156 -5.12 -28.19 27.75
C LEU A 156 -6.21 -28.93 28.52
N LEU A 157 -7.33 -29.26 27.87
CA LEU A 157 -8.39 -30.08 28.44
C LEU A 157 -7.89 -31.49 28.77
N ALA A 158 -7.09 -32.09 27.89
CA ALA A 158 -6.48 -33.41 28.14
C ALA A 158 -5.38 -33.39 29.22
N LEU A 159 -4.87 -32.22 29.57
CA LEU A 159 -3.90 -32.00 30.65
C LEU A 159 -4.57 -31.50 31.96
N ASP A 160 -5.90 -31.47 32.03
CA ASP A 160 -6.70 -30.93 33.16
C ASP A 160 -6.39 -29.46 33.52
N ARG A 161 -5.86 -28.68 32.58
CA ARG A 161 -5.58 -27.24 32.73
C ARG A 161 -6.75 -26.40 32.21
N LEU A 162 -7.88 -26.51 32.90
CA LEU A 162 -9.17 -25.95 32.44
C LEU A 162 -9.16 -24.42 32.30
N GLU A 163 -8.55 -23.68 33.24
CA GLU A 163 -8.53 -22.21 33.23
C GLU A 163 -7.84 -21.63 31.99
N GLU A 164 -6.69 -22.21 31.60
CA GLU A 164 -5.96 -21.79 30.41
C GLU A 164 -6.67 -22.18 29.11
N GLY A 165 -7.42 -23.30 29.15
CA GLY A 165 -8.27 -23.72 28.04
C GLY A 165 -9.41 -22.74 27.78
N LEU A 166 -10.05 -22.24 28.84
CA LEU A 166 -11.10 -21.24 28.76
C LEU A 166 -10.58 -19.90 28.20
N ASP A 167 -9.44 -19.41 28.70
CA ASP A 167 -8.80 -18.18 28.17
C ASP A 167 -8.46 -18.30 26.68
N CYS A 168 -8.04 -19.49 26.20
CA CYS A 168 -7.83 -19.73 24.77
C CYS A 168 -9.14 -19.64 23.94
N CYS A 169 -10.25 -20.16 24.47
CA CYS A 169 -11.56 -20.10 23.83
C CYS A 169 -12.11 -18.67 23.80
N ASP A 170 -12.02 -17.93 24.90
CA ASP A 170 -12.48 -16.55 25.00
C ASP A 170 -11.71 -15.63 24.03
N ARG A 171 -10.39 -15.79 23.95
CA ARG A 171 -9.55 -15.04 22.99
C ARG A 171 -9.89 -15.33 21.54
N LYS A 172 -10.27 -16.57 21.22
CA LYS A 172 -10.74 -16.95 19.88
C LYS A 172 -12.05 -16.24 19.56
N GLU A 173 -13.05 -16.34 20.43
CA GLU A 173 -14.37 -15.74 20.21
C GLU A 173 -14.31 -14.22 20.06
N ALA A 174 -13.51 -13.55 20.90
CA ALA A 174 -13.32 -12.11 20.83
C ALA A 174 -12.74 -11.67 19.46
N LYS A 175 -11.76 -12.41 18.94
CA LYS A 175 -11.14 -12.09 17.64
C LYS A 175 -12.05 -12.40 16.45
N GLU A 176 -12.79 -13.50 16.50
CA GLU A 176 -13.76 -13.85 15.45
C GLU A 176 -14.92 -12.85 15.39
N LYS A 177 -15.39 -12.35 16.54
CA LYS A 177 -16.43 -11.31 16.61
C LYS A 177 -15.97 -10.02 15.94
N VAL A 178 -14.77 -9.51 16.26
CA VAL A 178 -14.22 -8.29 15.65
C VAL A 178 -14.06 -8.44 14.14
N GLN A 179 -13.60 -9.60 13.67
CA GLN A 179 -13.45 -9.86 12.24
C GLN A 179 -14.80 -9.88 11.52
N ARG A 180 -15.80 -10.56 12.09
CA ARG A 180 -17.16 -10.63 11.56
C ARG A 180 -17.80 -9.24 11.47
N GLU A 181 -17.66 -8.43 12.51
CA GLU A 181 -18.15 -7.04 12.52
C GLU A 181 -17.45 -6.18 11.46
N ARG A 182 -16.14 -6.37 11.25
CA ARG A 182 -15.38 -5.65 10.23
C ARG A 182 -15.81 -6.03 8.81
N GLU A 183 -15.99 -7.32 8.55
CA GLU A 183 -16.44 -7.84 7.26
C GLU A 183 -17.88 -7.41 6.96
N GLU A 184 -18.76 -7.41 7.95
CA GLU A 184 -20.13 -6.93 7.82
C GLU A 184 -20.16 -5.42 7.52
N ARG A 185 -19.35 -4.61 8.22
CA ARG A 185 -19.21 -3.16 7.93
C ARG A 185 -18.73 -2.92 6.49
N LEU A 186 -17.71 -3.65 6.06
CA LEU A 186 -17.17 -3.52 4.69
C LEU A 186 -18.22 -3.94 3.65
N ARG A 187 -18.99 -4.99 3.93
CA ARG A 187 -20.08 -5.43 3.06
C ARG A 187 -21.18 -4.36 2.96
N LYS A 188 -21.62 -3.79 4.08
CA LYS A 188 -22.61 -2.70 4.11
C LYS A 188 -22.12 -1.47 3.35
N GLU A 189 -20.85 -1.10 3.51
CA GLU A 189 -20.25 0.02 2.76
C GLU A 189 -20.22 -0.24 1.25
N GLN A 190 -19.88 -1.45 0.83
CA GLN A 190 -19.90 -1.84 -0.58
C GLN A 190 -21.32 -1.85 -1.17
N GLU A 191 -22.29 -2.35 -0.42
CA GLU A 191 -23.70 -2.33 -0.81
C GLU A 191 -24.24 -0.89 -0.94
N ALA A 192 -23.95 -0.02 0.05
CA ALA A 192 -24.33 1.40 0.01
C ALA A 192 -23.69 2.12 -1.20
N LYS A 193 -22.41 1.86 -1.48
CA LYS A 193 -21.71 2.44 -2.62
C LYS A 193 -22.28 1.97 -3.96
N ARG A 194 -22.67 0.70 -4.05
CA ARG A 194 -23.34 0.16 -5.25
C ARG A 194 -24.73 0.79 -5.43
N ALA A 195 -25.52 0.90 -4.35
CA ALA A 195 -26.82 1.56 -4.37
C ALA A 195 -26.71 3.02 -4.85
N LEU A 196 -25.77 3.78 -4.30
CA LEU A 196 -25.51 5.17 -4.69
C LEU A 196 -25.09 5.28 -6.17
N ALA A 197 -24.24 4.36 -6.65
CA ALA A 197 -23.82 4.34 -8.06
C ALA A 197 -24.98 4.02 -9.02
N MET A 198 -25.90 3.14 -8.64
CA MET A 198 -27.12 2.87 -9.41
C MET A 198 -28.02 4.10 -9.45
N ALA A 199 -28.23 4.75 -8.30
CA ALA A 199 -29.03 5.96 -8.19
C ALA A 199 -28.48 7.12 -9.05
N PHE A 200 -27.16 7.28 -9.11
CA PHE A 200 -26.49 8.25 -9.99
C PHE A 200 -26.74 7.95 -11.47
N ARG A 201 -26.73 6.66 -11.84
CA ARG A 201 -26.98 6.23 -13.22
C ARG A 201 -28.40 6.52 -13.67
N GLU A 202 -29.40 6.25 -12.81
CA GLU A 202 -30.81 6.53 -13.08
C GLU A 202 -31.08 8.04 -13.23
N ARG A 203 -30.44 8.84 -12.39
CA ARG A 203 -30.54 10.32 -12.41
C ARG A 203 -29.65 10.99 -13.46
N ASN A 204 -28.95 10.20 -14.28
CA ASN A 204 -28.03 10.67 -15.32
C ASN A 204 -26.98 11.66 -14.79
N LEU A 205 -26.53 11.43 -13.56
CA LEU A 205 -25.46 12.17 -12.91
C LEU A 205 -24.11 11.62 -13.35
N ILE A 206 -23.14 12.51 -13.48
CA ILE A 206 -21.77 12.15 -13.80
C ILE A 206 -20.89 12.56 -12.64
N ASP A 207 -20.43 11.57 -11.88
CA ASP A 207 -19.44 11.77 -10.85
C ASP A 207 -18.09 12.12 -11.48
N VAL A 208 -17.62 13.32 -11.17
CA VAL A 208 -16.32 13.84 -11.60
C VAL A 208 -15.43 13.86 -10.35
N PRO A 209 -14.60 12.82 -10.15
CA PRO A 209 -13.72 12.77 -9.01
C PRO A 209 -12.70 13.90 -9.08
N LYS A 210 -12.51 14.61 -7.97
CA LYS A 210 -11.54 15.71 -7.90
C LYS A 210 -10.13 15.20 -8.24
N PRO A 211 -9.39 15.92 -9.10
CA PRO A 211 -8.01 15.55 -9.42
C PRO A 211 -7.02 15.73 -8.25
N ASP A 212 -7.40 16.46 -7.20
CA ASP A 212 -6.55 16.78 -6.04
C ASP A 212 -6.72 15.86 -4.81
N GLY A 213 -7.74 14.99 -4.79
CA GLY A 213 -7.95 14.03 -3.70
C GLY A 213 -8.16 14.66 -2.31
N SER A 214 -8.56 15.93 -2.26
CA SER A 214 -9.19 16.52 -1.07
C SER A 214 -10.49 15.78 -0.79
N SER A 215 -10.73 15.40 0.47
CA SER A 215 -12.03 14.83 0.86
C SER A 215 -13.00 15.99 1.09
N ASN A 216 -14.13 15.99 0.40
CA ASN A 216 -15.24 16.84 0.82
C ASN A 216 -15.85 16.26 2.10
N PRO A 217 -16.07 17.05 3.16
CA PRO A 217 -16.87 16.58 4.30
C PRO A 217 -18.34 16.34 3.93
N TYR A 218 -18.82 16.92 2.82
CA TYR A 218 -20.18 16.77 2.35
C TYR A 218 -20.25 15.76 1.19
N GLU A 219 -20.86 14.61 1.43
CA GLU A 219 -21.10 13.57 0.43
C GLU A 219 -22.60 13.33 0.25
N PRO A 220 -23.05 12.97 -0.97
CA PRO A 220 -24.43 12.57 -1.21
C PRO A 220 -24.80 11.36 -0.36
N ARG A 221 -25.92 11.46 0.35
CA ARG A 221 -26.43 10.40 1.21
C ARG A 221 -27.91 10.16 0.95
N TRP A 222 -28.37 8.97 1.32
CA TRP A 222 -29.79 8.66 1.38
C TRP A 222 -30.43 9.45 2.52
N ASP A 223 -31.63 9.95 2.28
CA ASP A 223 -32.39 10.64 3.30
C ASP A 223 -32.82 9.64 4.40
N PRO A 224 -32.39 9.82 5.67
CA PRO A 224 -32.79 8.92 6.75
C PRO A 224 -34.28 9.03 7.11
N GLU A 225 -34.95 10.13 6.73
CA GLU A 225 -36.36 10.37 7.04
C GLU A 225 -37.30 9.77 5.98
N ASP A 226 -36.78 9.34 4.82
CA ASP A 226 -37.57 8.74 3.75
C ASP A 226 -37.71 7.21 3.95
N PRO A 227 -38.91 6.70 4.28
CA PRO A 227 -39.14 5.26 4.47
C PRO A 227 -38.97 4.44 3.18
N THR A 228 -38.98 5.08 2.01
CA THR A 228 -38.81 4.41 0.72
C THR A 228 -37.35 4.27 0.29
N ASN A 229 -36.39 4.88 1.02
CA ASN A 229 -34.97 4.96 0.65
C ASN A 229 -34.75 5.36 -0.81
N SER A 230 -35.64 6.18 -1.37
CA SER A 230 -35.61 6.54 -2.78
C SER A 230 -35.05 7.94 -2.99
N THR A 231 -35.13 8.78 -1.96
CA THR A 231 -34.74 10.20 -1.99
C THR A 231 -33.27 10.37 -1.60
N LEU A 232 -32.54 11.14 -2.42
CA LEU A 232 -31.15 11.51 -2.16
C LEU A 232 -31.03 12.95 -1.69
N VAL A 233 -30.17 13.15 -0.70
CA VAL A 233 -29.72 14.45 -0.24
C VAL A 233 -28.38 14.76 -0.88
N PHE A 234 -28.32 15.85 -1.63
CA PHE A 234 -27.11 16.31 -2.30
C PHE A 234 -26.55 17.56 -1.64
N PRO A 235 -25.22 17.67 -1.48
CA PRO A 235 -24.62 18.95 -1.17
C PRO A 235 -24.55 19.81 -2.44
N VAL A 236 -24.96 21.07 -2.32
CA VAL A 236 -25.10 22.00 -3.44
C VAL A 236 -24.24 23.25 -3.21
N PHE A 237 -23.37 23.55 -4.17
CA PHE A 237 -22.63 24.81 -4.26
C PHE A 237 -23.41 25.83 -5.07
N PHE A 238 -23.68 26.99 -4.49
CA PHE A 238 -24.12 28.18 -5.21
C PHE A 238 -22.94 29.10 -5.46
N LEU A 239 -22.67 29.42 -6.73
CA LEU A 239 -21.62 30.33 -7.15
C LEU A 239 -22.21 31.69 -7.51
N TYR A 240 -21.58 32.74 -6.98
CA TYR A 240 -21.95 34.14 -7.21
C TYR A 240 -20.82 34.84 -7.98
N PRO A 241 -20.78 34.71 -9.32
CA PRO A 241 -19.64 35.15 -10.12
C PRO A 241 -19.38 36.66 -10.06
N GLN A 242 -20.42 37.49 -9.85
CA GLN A 242 -20.30 38.95 -9.74
C GLN A 242 -19.40 39.39 -8.59
N TYR A 243 -19.36 38.63 -7.49
CA TYR A 243 -18.57 38.94 -6.30
C TYR A 243 -17.49 37.89 -6.01
N ALA A 244 -17.30 36.92 -6.91
CA ALA A 244 -16.37 35.80 -6.75
C ALA A 244 -16.51 35.04 -5.42
N THR A 245 -17.73 34.94 -4.90
CA THR A 245 -18.06 34.25 -3.64
C THR A 245 -18.94 33.02 -3.90
N SER A 246 -19.05 32.14 -2.91
CA SER A 246 -19.81 30.89 -3.02
C SER A 246 -20.34 30.43 -1.67
N ASP A 247 -21.55 29.90 -1.68
CA ASP A 247 -22.17 29.26 -0.51
C ASP A 247 -22.37 27.76 -0.76
N VAL A 248 -22.35 26.98 0.32
CA VAL A 248 -22.61 25.53 0.32
C VAL A 248 -23.84 25.25 1.14
N ILE A 249 -24.79 24.53 0.56
CA ILE A 249 -25.88 23.89 1.29
C ILE A 249 -25.52 22.40 1.41
N PRO A 250 -25.17 21.91 2.61
CA PRO A 250 -24.82 20.50 2.83
C PRO A 250 -25.97 19.54 2.52
N ASP A 251 -27.19 19.94 2.92
CA ASP A 251 -28.36 19.10 2.90
C ASP A 251 -29.42 19.69 1.96
N PHE A 252 -29.27 19.42 0.67
CA PHE A 252 -30.26 19.78 -0.35
C PHE A 252 -31.06 18.52 -0.74
N VAL A 253 -32.28 18.43 -0.24
CA VAL A 253 -33.19 17.32 -0.54
C VAL A 253 -33.69 17.45 -1.98
N GLU A 254 -33.59 16.38 -2.77
CA GLU A 254 -33.83 16.46 -4.22
C GLU A 254 -35.26 16.82 -4.65
N ASP A 255 -36.24 16.62 -3.76
CA ASP A 255 -37.66 16.95 -3.96
C ASP A 255 -38.03 18.39 -3.58
N THR A 256 -37.13 19.11 -2.92
CA THR A 256 -37.40 20.48 -2.51
C THR A 256 -37.20 21.44 -3.70
N ILE A 257 -38.09 22.43 -3.82
CA ILE A 257 -38.02 23.43 -4.89
C ILE A 257 -36.88 24.43 -4.64
N PHE A 258 -36.24 24.89 -5.71
CA PHE A 258 -35.15 25.89 -5.61
C PHE A 258 -35.59 27.20 -4.94
N GLY A 259 -36.84 27.62 -5.13
CA GLY A 259 -37.40 28.83 -4.52
C GLY A 259 -37.35 28.80 -2.99
N ALA A 260 -37.75 27.69 -2.37
CA ALA A 260 -37.75 27.54 -0.92
C ALA A 260 -36.33 27.61 -0.32
N HIS A 261 -35.34 27.01 -1.00
CA HIS A 261 -33.95 27.12 -0.60
C HIS A 261 -33.40 28.55 -0.75
N LEU A 262 -33.74 29.24 -1.85
CA LEU A 262 -33.33 30.63 -2.06
C LEU A 262 -33.97 31.59 -1.06
N GLU A 263 -35.23 31.39 -0.67
CA GLU A 263 -35.92 32.19 0.36
C GLU A 263 -35.28 32.01 1.73
N ARG A 264 -34.80 30.81 2.05
CA ARG A 264 -34.06 30.55 3.28
C ARG A 264 -32.69 31.24 3.31
N MET A 265 -32.02 31.32 2.16
CA MET A 265 -30.72 32.00 2.04
C MET A 265 -30.84 33.52 2.00
N PHE A 266 -31.86 34.03 1.30
CA PHE A 266 -32.11 35.45 1.07
C PHE A 266 -33.52 35.82 1.57
N PRO A 267 -33.72 35.87 2.90
CA PRO A 267 -35.02 36.19 3.47
C PRO A 267 -35.48 37.60 3.06
N PRO A 268 -36.75 37.79 2.63
CA PRO A 268 -37.24 39.08 2.14
C PRO A 268 -37.29 40.19 3.20
N ALA A 269 -37.25 39.84 4.48
CA ALA A 269 -37.25 40.76 5.62
C ALA A 269 -35.93 40.77 6.41
N GLY A 270 -34.87 40.12 5.91
CA GLY A 270 -33.56 40.04 6.58
C GLY A 270 -32.56 41.07 6.08
N THR A 271 -31.47 41.26 6.83
CA THR A 271 -30.32 42.05 6.39
C THR A 271 -29.65 41.36 5.21
N ALA A 272 -29.37 42.11 4.14
CA ALA A 272 -28.64 41.58 3.00
C ALA A 272 -27.26 41.05 3.45
N PRO A 273 -26.73 39.98 2.82
CA PRO A 273 -25.40 39.49 3.13
C PRO A 273 -24.34 40.57 3.00
N GLU A 274 -23.34 40.59 3.88
CA GLU A 274 -22.31 41.66 3.96
C GLU A 274 -21.55 41.88 2.64
N TRP A 275 -21.46 40.85 1.81
CA TRP A 275 -20.79 40.91 0.50
C TRP A 275 -21.66 41.56 -0.60
N ASP A 276 -22.98 41.62 -0.44
CA ASP A 276 -23.89 42.22 -1.42
C ASP A 276 -24.08 43.73 -1.16
N LYS A 277 -23.03 44.50 -1.46
CA LYS A 277 -23.00 45.95 -1.25
C LYS A 277 -24.08 46.73 -2.00
N LYS A 278 -24.68 46.13 -3.05
CA LYS A 278 -25.71 46.77 -3.87
C LYS A 278 -27.14 46.32 -3.53
N GLY A 279 -27.31 45.29 -2.68
CA GLY A 279 -28.62 44.72 -2.37
C GLY A 279 -29.35 44.13 -3.58
N GLU A 280 -28.60 43.71 -4.61
CA GLU A 280 -29.16 43.18 -5.86
C GLU A 280 -29.60 41.71 -5.73
N TYR A 281 -29.16 41.00 -4.68
CA TYR A 281 -29.43 39.57 -4.49
C TYR A 281 -30.72 39.32 -3.70
N THR A 282 -31.85 39.61 -4.34
CA THR A 282 -33.20 39.37 -3.79
C THR A 282 -33.91 38.22 -4.52
N VAL A 283 -34.62 37.35 -3.81
CA VAL A 283 -35.27 36.16 -4.41
C VAL A 283 -35.99 36.45 -5.73
N PRO A 284 -36.78 37.54 -5.92
CA PRO A 284 -37.45 37.84 -7.18
C PRO A 284 -36.50 38.13 -8.35
N SER A 285 -35.39 38.82 -8.09
CA SER A 285 -34.40 39.23 -9.09
C SER A 285 -33.41 38.12 -9.44
N LEU A 286 -33.27 37.08 -8.60
CA LEU A 286 -32.31 36.00 -8.84
C LEU A 286 -32.73 35.04 -9.96
N VAL A 287 -31.72 34.63 -10.73
CA VAL A 287 -31.78 33.59 -11.74
C VAL A 287 -30.73 32.53 -11.44
N VAL A 288 -31.15 31.26 -11.45
CA VAL A 288 -30.28 30.11 -11.24
C VAL A 288 -29.98 29.44 -12.57
N TYR A 289 -28.71 29.12 -12.80
CA TYR A 289 -28.24 28.39 -13.96
C TYR A 289 -27.58 27.07 -13.57
N ALA A 290 -27.87 26.04 -14.34
CA ALA A 290 -27.25 24.73 -14.25
C ALA A 290 -26.36 24.48 -15.48
N MET A 291 -25.27 23.76 -15.26
CA MET A 291 -24.29 23.45 -16.29
C MET A 291 -24.09 21.94 -16.41
N THR A 292 -24.23 21.39 -17.62
CA THR A 292 -23.91 19.97 -17.88
C THR A 292 -22.40 19.76 -18.09
N ARG A 293 -21.97 18.50 -18.09
CA ARG A 293 -20.56 18.12 -18.38
C ARG A 293 -20.07 18.66 -19.72
N ARG A 294 -20.94 18.72 -20.73
CA ARG A 294 -20.62 19.29 -22.06
C ARG A 294 -20.73 20.81 -22.12
N LYS A 295 -20.85 21.48 -20.97
CA LYS A 295 -20.97 22.93 -20.87
C LYS A 295 -22.24 23.47 -21.54
N ARG A 296 -23.33 22.66 -21.58
CA ARG A 296 -24.66 23.15 -21.91
C ARG A 296 -25.19 23.92 -20.71
N LEU A 297 -25.55 25.18 -20.92
CA LEU A 297 -26.10 26.06 -19.91
C LEU A 297 -27.62 26.13 -20.09
N PHE A 298 -28.38 25.92 -19.02
CA PHE A 298 -29.82 26.11 -19.03
C PHE A 298 -30.31 26.74 -17.72
N LYS A 299 -31.42 27.46 -17.81
CA LYS A 299 -32.01 28.22 -16.71
C LYS A 299 -32.86 27.28 -15.86
N VAL A 300 -32.66 27.33 -14.55
CA VAL A 300 -33.45 26.58 -13.56
C VAL A 300 -34.54 27.49 -13.03
N GLY A 301 -35.80 27.07 -13.19
CA GLY A 301 -36.94 27.79 -12.64
C GLY A 301 -37.03 27.64 -11.13
N LYS A 302 -37.50 28.66 -10.42
CA LYS A 302 -37.66 28.64 -8.95
C LYS A 302 -38.64 27.57 -8.45
N LYS A 303 -39.60 27.17 -9.31
CA LYS A 303 -40.57 26.09 -9.03
C LYS A 303 -40.07 24.69 -9.38
N MET A 304 -38.87 24.56 -9.97
CA MET A 304 -38.30 23.26 -10.30
C MET A 304 -37.66 22.62 -9.07
N THR A 305 -37.66 21.29 -9.02
CA THR A 305 -36.91 20.48 -8.05
C THR A 305 -35.59 19.99 -8.66
N LEU A 306 -34.66 19.44 -7.86
CA LEU A 306 -33.45 18.81 -8.43
C LEU A 306 -33.81 17.64 -9.35
N LYS A 307 -34.85 16.85 -9.03
CA LYS A 307 -35.35 15.78 -9.91
C LYS A 307 -35.72 16.30 -11.30
N ASP A 308 -36.37 17.46 -11.38
CA ASP A 308 -36.74 18.09 -12.65
C ASP A 308 -35.51 18.58 -13.42
N VAL A 309 -34.51 19.12 -12.70
CA VAL A 309 -33.24 19.52 -13.30
C VAL A 309 -32.48 18.30 -13.84
N PHE A 310 -32.48 17.16 -13.14
CA PHE A 310 -31.87 15.90 -13.63
C PHE A 310 -32.53 15.41 -14.92
N LYS A 311 -33.88 15.49 -15.00
CA LYS A 311 -34.63 15.18 -16.22
C LYS A 311 -34.28 16.14 -17.37
N ALA A 312 -34.21 17.44 -17.09
CA ALA A 312 -33.87 18.47 -18.08
C ALA A 312 -32.40 18.38 -18.55
N ALA A 313 -31.50 17.83 -17.73
CA ALA A 313 -30.10 17.64 -18.07
C ALA A 313 -29.84 16.46 -19.02
N LYS A 314 -30.86 15.66 -19.37
CA LYS A 314 -30.71 14.56 -20.33
C LYS A 314 -30.32 15.06 -21.73
N PRO A 315 -29.51 14.30 -22.49
CA PRO A 315 -29.16 14.65 -23.87
C PRO A 315 -30.40 14.51 -24.76
N LYS A 316 -30.42 15.23 -25.89
CA LYS A 316 -31.45 15.01 -26.92
C LYS A 316 -31.19 13.68 -27.63
N GLU A 317 -32.23 13.09 -28.18
CA GLU A 317 -32.15 11.81 -28.89
C GLU A 317 -31.13 11.89 -30.04
N GLY A 318 -30.10 11.03 -30.01
CA GLY A 318 -28.97 11.03 -30.96
C GLY A 318 -27.71 11.78 -30.48
N GLU A 319 -27.74 12.52 -29.37
CA GLU A 319 -26.54 13.15 -28.80
C GLU A 319 -25.80 12.21 -27.82
N PRO A 320 -24.46 12.25 -27.75
CA PRO A 320 -23.72 11.38 -26.84
C PRO A 320 -23.89 11.78 -25.36
N LYS A 321 -23.80 10.80 -24.45
CA LYS A 321 -24.16 10.92 -23.02
C LYS A 321 -23.70 12.25 -22.39
N ASP A 322 -24.67 13.04 -21.96
CA ASP A 322 -24.50 14.31 -21.23
C ASP A 322 -25.37 14.29 -19.99
N GLY A 323 -24.96 15.03 -18.95
CA GLY A 323 -25.63 15.04 -17.66
C GLY A 323 -25.03 16.08 -16.73
N LEU A 324 -25.62 16.24 -15.56
CA LEU A 324 -25.08 17.14 -14.54
C LEU A 324 -23.77 16.59 -13.97
N GLU A 325 -22.80 17.48 -13.80
CA GLU A 325 -21.51 17.14 -13.19
C GLU A 325 -21.61 17.24 -11.67
N VAL A 326 -21.40 16.12 -10.98
CA VAL A 326 -21.21 16.08 -9.53
C VAL A 326 -19.71 16.17 -9.29
N LYS A 327 -19.21 17.30 -8.80
CA LYS A 327 -17.79 17.50 -8.53
C LYS A 327 -17.54 17.28 -7.05
N ASP A 328 -16.81 16.22 -6.72
CA ASP A 328 -16.45 15.89 -5.34
C ASP A 328 -17.67 15.72 -4.42
N GLY A 329 -18.67 14.99 -4.90
CA GLY A 329 -19.92 14.80 -4.18
C GLY A 329 -20.89 15.98 -4.26
N CYS A 330 -20.48 17.17 -4.72
CA CYS A 330 -21.38 18.32 -4.80
C CYS A 330 -21.88 18.64 -6.21
N LEU A 331 -23.12 19.09 -6.29
CA LEU A 331 -23.68 19.77 -7.45
C LEU A 331 -23.31 21.25 -7.43
N THR A 332 -23.17 21.87 -8.60
CA THR A 332 -22.81 23.30 -8.70
C THR A 332 -23.84 24.03 -9.54
N PHE A 333 -24.38 25.12 -8.98
CA PHE A 333 -25.28 26.04 -9.66
C PHE A 333 -24.73 27.46 -9.58
N VAL A 334 -25.04 28.26 -10.60
CA VAL A 334 -24.62 29.66 -10.68
C VAL A 334 -25.83 30.53 -10.44
N VAL A 335 -25.72 31.50 -9.54
CA VAL A 335 -26.80 32.41 -9.17
C VAL A 335 -26.39 33.83 -9.52
N VAL A 336 -27.19 34.49 -10.36
CA VAL A 336 -26.93 35.85 -10.85
C VAL A 336 -28.21 36.69 -10.80
N PRO A 337 -28.13 38.00 -10.52
CA PRO A 337 -29.26 38.89 -10.60
C PRO A 337 -29.66 39.13 -12.07
N LYS A 338 -30.97 39.18 -12.31
CA LYS A 338 -31.58 39.42 -13.62
C LYS A 338 -31.20 40.82 -14.11
N GLY A 339 -30.69 40.92 -15.34
CA GLY A 339 -30.34 42.20 -15.96
C GLY A 339 -29.00 42.16 -16.69
N ASP A 340 -28.23 43.24 -16.58
CA ASP A 340 -26.96 43.39 -17.29
C ASP A 340 -25.87 42.43 -16.80
N ALA A 341 -25.90 42.07 -15.51
CA ALA A 341 -25.00 41.09 -14.92
C ALA A 341 -25.22 39.69 -15.51
N GLU A 342 -26.48 39.25 -15.64
CA GLU A 342 -26.87 38.00 -16.30
C GLU A 342 -26.35 37.94 -17.74
N LYS A 343 -26.59 39.00 -18.54
CA LYS A 343 -26.15 39.05 -19.94
C LYS A 343 -24.63 38.98 -20.08
N LYS A 344 -23.90 39.82 -19.34
CA LYS A 344 -22.43 39.85 -19.36
C LYS A 344 -21.83 38.49 -19.01
N TRP A 345 -22.34 37.85 -17.96
CA TRP A 345 -21.85 36.55 -17.53
C TRP A 345 -22.16 35.44 -18.54
N VAL A 346 -23.36 35.40 -19.11
CA VAL A 346 -23.73 34.40 -20.12
C VAL A 346 -22.87 34.54 -21.39
N ASP A 347 -22.58 35.77 -21.82
CA ASP A 347 -21.75 36.03 -23.00
C ASP A 347 -20.29 35.64 -22.74
N GLU A 348 -19.75 35.94 -21.55
CA GLU A 348 -18.42 35.50 -21.12
C GLU A 348 -18.33 33.97 -21.07
N PHE A 349 -19.36 33.30 -20.53
CA PHE A 349 -19.44 31.84 -20.49
C PHE A 349 -19.44 31.21 -21.89
N LYS A 350 -20.20 31.78 -22.84
CA LYS A 350 -20.23 31.30 -24.24
C LYS A 350 -18.87 31.48 -24.91
N ARG A 351 -18.20 32.62 -24.73
CA ARG A 351 -16.84 32.87 -25.26
C ARG A 351 -15.82 31.87 -24.71
N SER A 352 -15.87 31.61 -23.40
CA SER A 352 -15.03 30.61 -22.72
C SER A 352 -15.24 29.19 -23.26
N ARG A 353 -16.51 28.79 -23.47
CA ARG A 353 -16.87 27.48 -24.04
C ARG A 353 -16.27 27.28 -25.44
N ASP A 354 -16.37 28.28 -26.30
CA ASP A 354 -15.99 28.15 -27.72
C ASP A 354 -14.46 28.04 -27.89
N GLN A 355 -13.66 28.73 -27.05
CA GLN A 355 -12.20 28.60 -27.01
C GLN A 355 -11.72 27.20 -26.60
N ILE A 356 -12.39 26.59 -25.60
CA ILE A 356 -12.04 25.25 -25.10
C ILE A 356 -12.39 24.15 -26.12
N SER A 357 -13.42 24.36 -26.94
CA SER A 357 -13.80 23.47 -28.05
C SER A 357 -12.69 23.41 -29.13
N THR A 358 -12.11 24.56 -29.49
CA THR A 358 -11.07 24.65 -30.53
C THR A 358 -9.74 24.02 -30.11
N GLU A 359 -9.36 24.13 -28.83
CA GLU A 359 -8.15 23.47 -28.29
C GLU A 359 -8.30 21.94 -28.16
N SER A 360 -9.52 21.45 -27.95
CA SER A 360 -9.79 20.03 -27.80
C SER A 360 -9.65 19.27 -29.14
N SER A 361 -10.02 19.90 -30.26
CA SER A 361 -9.82 19.36 -31.61
C SER A 361 -8.34 19.33 -32.03
N LYS A 362 -7.53 20.30 -31.60
CA LYS A 362 -6.08 20.34 -31.88
C LYS A 362 -5.29 19.25 -31.14
N ARG A 363 -5.71 18.88 -29.92
CA ARG A 363 -5.08 17.80 -29.14
C ARG A 363 -5.39 16.38 -29.65
N TYR A 364 -6.48 16.21 -30.39
CA TYR A 364 -6.85 14.91 -30.96
C TYR A 364 -5.90 14.51 -32.11
N ASN A 365 -5.56 15.46 -32.99
CA ASN A 365 -4.63 15.24 -34.12
C ASN A 365 -3.18 15.02 -33.68
N GLN A 366 -2.76 15.58 -32.54
CA GLN A 366 -1.39 15.40 -32.04
C GLN A 366 -1.17 14.04 -31.33
N LYS A 367 -2.25 13.35 -30.95
CA LYS A 367 -2.19 12.06 -30.25
C LYS A 367 -2.08 10.86 -31.21
N ALA A 368 -2.57 11.00 -32.45
CA ALA A 368 -2.49 9.96 -33.48
C ALA A 368 -1.06 9.68 -33.98
N ASN A 369 -0.15 10.66 -33.90
CA ASN A 369 1.25 10.52 -34.34
C ASN A 369 2.20 9.95 -33.27
N LEU A 370 1.78 9.81 -32.00
CA LEU A 370 2.67 9.42 -30.90
C LEU A 370 2.53 7.94 -30.49
N ASP A 371 1.59 7.20 -31.08
CA ASP A 371 1.29 5.81 -30.72
C ASP A 371 2.00 4.78 -31.63
N GLN A 372 2.84 5.20 -32.59
CA GLN A 372 3.70 4.32 -33.41
C GLN A 372 5.12 4.08 -32.84
N GLN A 373 5.52 4.75 -31.75
CA GLN A 373 6.82 4.58 -31.11
C GLN A 373 6.65 4.23 -29.63
N LYS A 374 6.21 3.01 -29.33
CA LYS A 374 6.34 2.37 -28.00
C LYS A 374 5.84 0.92 -28.03
N HIS A 375 6.56 0.06 -28.74
CA HIS A 375 6.57 -1.37 -28.46
C HIS A 375 8.01 -1.88 -28.63
N THR A 376 8.75 -1.96 -27.52
CA THR A 376 9.86 -2.89 -27.29
C THR A 376 10.34 -2.77 -25.84
N ALA A 377 10.67 -3.92 -25.26
CA ALA A 377 11.33 -4.16 -23.97
C ALA A 377 10.52 -4.07 -22.66
N VAL A 378 10.01 -5.24 -22.24
CA VAL A 378 9.89 -5.64 -20.83
C VAL A 378 10.80 -6.85 -20.62
N ARG A 379 11.69 -6.80 -19.60
CA ARG A 379 12.08 -7.87 -18.64
C ARG A 379 13.57 -7.89 -18.26
N ARG A 380 13.80 -8.25 -16.97
CA ARG A 380 15.04 -8.67 -16.27
C ARG A 380 15.99 -7.51 -15.89
N ASP A 381 16.52 -7.38 -14.66
CA ASP A 381 17.02 -8.39 -13.72
C ASP A 381 16.78 -8.05 -12.23
N GLN A 382 16.57 -9.10 -11.43
CA GLN A 382 16.90 -9.16 -10.00
C GLN A 382 18.01 -10.22 -9.85
N LYS A 383 19.18 -9.81 -9.36
CA LYS A 383 20.22 -10.66 -8.75
C LYS A 383 20.62 -9.92 -7.46
N GLY A 384 20.53 -10.51 -6.28
CA GLY A 384 21.42 -11.57 -5.80
C GLY A 384 22.45 -10.89 -4.89
N LEU A 385 22.21 -10.89 -3.58
CA LEU A 385 23.08 -10.26 -2.59
C LEU A 385 24.07 -11.32 -2.08
N SER A 386 25.29 -11.32 -2.61
CA SER A 386 26.41 -12.08 -2.05
C SER A 386 27.27 -11.21 -1.15
N THR A 387 27.75 -11.83 -0.08
CA THR A 387 28.76 -11.36 0.86
C THR A 387 30.09 -11.10 0.14
N ALA A 388 30.51 -9.84 0.04
CA ALA A 388 31.83 -9.45 -0.45
C ALA A 388 32.38 -8.26 0.36
N ASN A 389 33.69 -8.28 0.60
CA ASN A 389 34.43 -7.26 1.33
C ASN A 389 34.18 -5.83 0.80
N MET A 390 34.19 -4.86 1.72
CA MET A 390 33.74 -3.48 1.52
C MET A 390 34.69 -2.68 0.63
N SER A 391 34.31 -2.45 -0.62
CA SER A 391 34.91 -1.42 -1.49
C SER A 391 34.17 -0.08 -1.30
N VAL A 392 34.86 1.05 -1.53
CA VAL A 392 34.26 2.41 -1.55
C VAL A 392 33.02 2.47 -2.44
N THR A 393 33.02 1.71 -3.54
CA THR A 393 31.89 1.58 -4.47
C THR A 393 30.68 0.87 -3.87
N ASN A 394 30.89 -0.05 -2.92
CA ASN A 394 29.81 -0.83 -2.29
C ASN A 394 29.08 -0.01 -1.21
N LYS A 395 29.70 1.07 -0.69
CA LYS A 395 29.09 1.98 0.28
C LYS A 395 28.15 3.00 -0.38
N ILE A 396 28.28 3.21 -1.70
CA ILE A 396 27.46 4.15 -2.48
C ILE A 396 26.38 3.37 -3.24
N LEU A 397 25.13 3.46 -2.78
CA LEU A 397 23.96 2.84 -3.40
C LEU A 397 23.22 3.86 -4.29
N ARG A 398 23.36 3.74 -5.61
CA ARG A 398 22.58 4.56 -6.55
C ARG A 398 21.11 4.13 -6.56
N THR A 399 20.27 4.88 -5.84
CA THR A 399 18.81 4.73 -5.89
C THR A 399 18.25 5.40 -7.15
N ALA A 400 17.02 5.06 -7.57
CA ALA A 400 16.42 5.50 -8.84
C ALA A 400 16.29 7.03 -9.07
N ASN A 401 16.68 7.89 -8.12
CA ASN A 401 16.77 9.35 -8.30
C ASN A 401 18.14 9.94 -7.94
N ALA A 402 19.14 9.11 -7.67
CA ALA A 402 20.53 9.57 -7.64
C ALA A 402 20.98 9.82 -9.09
N PRO A 403 21.90 10.77 -9.35
CA PRO A 403 22.46 10.91 -10.68
C PRO A 403 23.13 9.59 -11.09
N ASN A 404 22.84 9.11 -12.30
CA ASN A 404 23.47 7.91 -12.88
C ASN A 404 24.92 8.17 -13.33
N THR A 405 25.57 9.15 -12.72
CA THR A 405 26.96 9.55 -13.00
C THR A 405 27.91 8.71 -12.14
N PRO A 406 29.17 8.55 -12.60
CA PRO A 406 30.21 7.97 -11.76
C PRO A 406 30.32 8.73 -10.42
N PRO A 407 30.85 8.09 -9.36
CA PRO A 407 30.99 8.73 -8.04
C PRO A 407 31.78 10.03 -8.14
N ASP A 408 31.23 11.12 -7.61
CA ASP A 408 31.95 12.38 -7.53
C ASP A 408 33.08 12.27 -6.49
N GLU A 409 34.09 13.14 -6.58
CA GLU A 409 35.24 13.16 -5.66
C GLU A 409 34.78 13.29 -4.19
N ILE A 410 33.75 14.10 -3.94
CA ILE A 410 33.18 14.31 -2.62
C ILE A 410 32.47 13.04 -2.12
N GLU A 411 31.78 12.32 -3.00
CA GLU A 411 31.11 11.06 -2.64
C GLU A 411 32.13 9.99 -2.26
N THR A 412 33.24 9.94 -2.99
CA THR A 412 34.37 9.05 -2.71
C THR A 412 35.02 9.39 -1.36
N GLN A 413 35.24 10.67 -1.07
CA GLN A 413 35.77 11.13 0.22
C GLN A 413 34.86 10.77 1.40
N VAL A 414 33.54 11.00 1.26
CA VAL A 414 32.57 10.67 2.33
C VAL A 414 32.47 9.15 2.52
N ALA A 415 32.45 8.37 1.43
CA ALA A 415 32.40 6.92 1.51
C ALA A 415 33.67 6.34 2.17
N GLN A 416 34.85 6.87 1.83
CA GLN A 416 36.10 6.49 2.50
C GLN A 416 36.06 6.86 3.99
N ALA A 417 35.60 8.06 4.33
CA ALA A 417 35.48 8.49 5.71
C ALA A 417 34.57 7.55 6.53
N LEU A 418 33.47 7.06 5.95
CA LEU A 418 32.58 6.08 6.59
C LEU A 418 33.23 4.71 6.79
N ILE A 419 34.03 4.24 5.83
CA ILE A 419 34.77 2.96 5.94
C ILE A 419 35.83 3.06 7.05
N ASP A 420 36.55 4.16 7.10
CA ASP A 420 37.53 4.38 8.16
C ASP A 420 36.87 4.44 9.55
N LEU A 421 35.69 5.06 9.66
CA LEU A 421 34.95 5.11 10.93
C LEU A 421 34.43 3.74 11.34
N GLU A 422 34.01 2.91 10.38
CA GLU A 422 33.67 1.50 10.61
C GLU A 422 34.84 0.70 11.17
N ASN A 423 36.07 1.00 10.75
CA ASN A 423 37.28 0.30 11.20
C ASN A 423 37.82 0.82 12.53
N ASN A 424 37.74 2.13 12.77
CA ASN A 424 38.38 2.78 13.92
C ASN A 424 37.48 2.85 15.16
N VAL A 425 36.15 2.80 15.01
CA VAL A 425 35.21 2.91 16.14
C VAL A 425 34.44 1.60 16.30
N PRO A 426 34.82 0.73 17.26
CA PRO A 426 34.21 -0.60 17.41
C PRO A 426 32.71 -0.54 17.74
N GLU A 427 32.25 0.50 18.43
CA GLU A 427 30.84 0.71 18.78
C GLU A 427 29.95 1.00 17.57
N LEU A 428 30.48 1.68 16.53
CA LEU A 428 29.75 2.02 15.32
C LEU A 428 29.89 0.97 14.22
N LYS A 429 30.78 -0.02 14.41
CA LYS A 429 31.13 -1.02 13.39
C LYS A 429 29.97 -1.88 12.94
N SER A 430 29.19 -2.43 13.89
CA SER A 430 28.05 -3.29 13.58
C SER A 430 26.93 -2.54 12.86
N GLU A 431 26.71 -1.28 13.25
CA GLU A 431 25.65 -0.43 12.71
C GLU A 431 26.05 0.16 11.35
N LEU A 432 27.26 0.71 11.21
CA LEU A 432 27.74 1.32 9.97
C LEU A 432 27.93 0.30 8.86
N ARG A 433 28.28 -0.96 9.14
CA ARG A 433 28.54 -1.98 8.12
C ARG A 433 27.39 -2.14 7.12
N VAL A 434 26.15 -2.11 7.61
CA VAL A 434 24.94 -2.30 6.79
C VAL A 434 24.49 -1.00 6.12
N LEU A 435 24.96 0.16 6.60
CA LEU A 435 24.53 1.46 6.10
C LEU A 435 25.24 1.85 4.81
N GLN A 436 24.46 2.39 3.88
CA GLN A 436 24.92 2.89 2.58
C GLN A 436 24.42 4.31 2.37
N ILE A 437 25.14 5.08 1.56
CA ILE A 437 24.77 6.44 1.15
C ILE A 437 24.32 6.44 -0.32
N SER A 438 23.38 7.30 -0.68
CA SER A 438 22.93 7.45 -2.07
C SER A 438 23.79 8.42 -2.88
N ALA A 439 24.12 9.55 -2.28
CA ALA A 439 24.92 10.61 -2.87
C ALA A 439 25.45 11.53 -1.77
N ALA A 440 26.44 12.36 -2.09
CA ALA A 440 26.90 13.44 -1.23
C ALA A 440 27.13 14.69 -2.08
N ARG A 441 26.74 15.85 -1.56
CA ARG A 441 26.90 17.13 -2.24
C ARG A 441 27.40 18.20 -1.30
N GLU A 442 28.26 19.07 -1.80
CA GLU A 442 28.68 20.27 -1.08
C GLU A 442 27.81 21.47 -1.44
N VAL A 443 27.47 22.27 -0.43
CA VAL A 443 26.63 23.46 -0.54
C VAL A 443 27.31 24.61 0.19
N ASP A 444 27.45 25.75 -0.48
CA ASP A 444 27.99 26.96 0.13
C ASP A 444 26.96 27.59 1.08
N VAL A 445 27.42 27.94 2.29
CA VAL A 445 26.59 28.55 3.36
C VAL A 445 26.90 30.04 3.43
N ARG A 446 25.91 30.84 3.89
CA ARG A 446 26.13 32.24 4.23
C ARG A 446 27.23 32.35 5.29
N GLY A 447 28.21 33.24 5.07
CA GLY A 447 29.36 33.39 5.98
C GLY A 447 30.61 32.62 5.57
N GLY A 448 30.70 32.11 4.33
CA GLY A 448 31.93 31.54 3.77
C GLY A 448 32.25 30.11 4.19
N LYS A 449 31.43 29.52 5.07
CA LYS A 449 31.48 28.10 5.44
C LYS A 449 30.83 27.24 4.36
N LYS A 450 31.21 25.96 4.32
CA LYS A 450 30.60 24.97 3.42
C LYS A 450 29.85 23.91 4.23
N ALA A 451 28.82 23.32 3.64
CA ALA A 451 28.07 22.22 4.24
C ALA A 451 28.06 21.01 3.30
N ILE A 452 28.36 19.83 3.84
CA ILE A 452 28.25 18.56 3.14
C ILE A 452 26.88 17.96 3.45
N VAL A 453 26.08 17.79 2.40
CA VAL A 453 24.76 17.16 2.44
C VAL A 453 24.90 15.72 1.98
N ILE A 454 24.70 14.78 2.90
CA ILE A 454 24.74 13.35 2.63
C ILE A 454 23.32 12.84 2.40
N PHE A 455 23.07 12.32 1.20
CA PHE A 455 21.79 11.74 0.82
C PHE A 455 21.72 10.28 1.24
N VAL A 456 20.73 9.93 2.06
CA VAL A 456 20.55 8.60 2.62
C VAL A 456 19.38 7.89 1.94
N PRO A 457 19.46 6.58 1.62
CA PRO A 457 18.31 5.81 1.18
C PRO A 457 17.18 5.83 2.22
N VAL A 458 15.96 6.18 1.81
CA VAL A 458 14.78 6.27 2.71
C VAL A 458 14.57 5.03 3.61
N PRO A 459 14.74 3.78 3.13
CA PRO A 459 14.60 2.59 3.99
C PRO A 459 15.60 2.55 5.15
N GLN A 460 16.78 3.14 4.99
CA GLN A 460 17.86 3.13 6.00
C GLN A 460 17.83 4.36 6.91
N LEU A 461 16.98 5.36 6.64
CA LEU A 461 16.93 6.62 7.41
C LEU A 461 16.79 6.40 8.93
N LYS A 462 15.91 5.47 9.35
CA LYS A 462 15.73 5.16 10.77
C LYS A 462 16.99 4.59 11.43
N ALA A 463 17.77 3.82 10.69
CA ALA A 463 19.03 3.28 11.19
C ALA A 463 20.11 4.37 11.27
N PHE A 464 20.15 5.30 10.30
CA PHE A 464 20.99 6.50 10.39
C PHE A 464 20.62 7.37 11.59
N HIS A 465 19.33 7.62 11.87
CA HIS A 465 18.90 8.45 13.00
C HIS A 465 19.41 7.92 14.36
N LYS A 466 19.55 6.60 14.54
CA LYS A 466 20.09 6.01 15.78
C LYS A 466 21.54 6.42 16.02
N VAL A 467 22.34 6.50 14.96
CA VAL A 467 23.78 6.79 15.02
C VAL A 467 24.12 8.23 14.67
N GLN A 468 23.17 9.02 14.17
CA GLN A 468 23.39 10.30 13.53
C GLN A 468 24.11 11.30 14.42
N GLN A 469 23.76 11.40 15.71
CA GLN A 469 24.44 12.31 16.64
C GLN A 469 25.94 12.01 16.78
N ARG A 470 26.28 10.72 16.93
CA ARG A 470 27.67 10.26 17.06
C ARG A 470 28.42 10.40 15.73
N LEU A 471 27.77 9.97 14.65
CA LEU A 471 28.31 10.00 13.30
C LEU A 471 28.60 11.43 12.82
N THR A 472 27.72 12.39 13.12
CA THR A 472 27.92 13.81 12.77
C THR A 472 29.16 14.36 13.48
N ARG A 473 29.34 14.06 14.78
CA ARG A 473 30.53 14.50 15.53
C ARG A 473 31.82 13.95 14.95
N GLU A 474 31.87 12.68 14.58
CA GLU A 474 33.07 12.06 14.01
C GLU A 474 33.36 12.52 12.57
N LEU A 475 32.31 12.72 11.76
CA LEU A 475 32.49 13.26 10.41
C LEU A 475 32.90 14.74 10.43
N GLU A 476 32.38 15.56 11.35
CA GLU A 476 32.80 16.95 11.49
C GLU A 476 34.24 17.10 11.98
N LYS A 477 34.77 16.13 12.75
CA LYS A 477 36.20 16.07 13.06
C LYS A 477 37.06 15.82 11.82
N LYS A 478 36.59 14.96 10.91
CA LYS A 478 37.30 14.63 9.66
C LYS A 478 37.21 15.72 8.61
N PHE A 479 36.06 16.38 8.52
CA PHE A 479 35.79 17.48 7.61
C PHE A 479 35.76 18.79 8.38
N SER A 480 36.93 19.23 8.85
CA SER A 480 37.08 20.53 9.53
C SER A 480 36.57 21.66 8.65
N ASP A 481 35.91 22.64 9.27
CA ASP A 481 35.26 23.79 8.62
C ASP A 481 34.05 23.47 7.72
N ARG A 482 33.55 22.22 7.71
CA ARG A 482 32.35 21.84 6.97
C ARG A 482 31.27 21.26 7.87
N HIS A 483 30.07 21.80 7.79
CA HIS A 483 28.92 21.25 8.51
C HIS A 483 28.37 20.02 7.80
N VAL A 484 28.17 18.92 8.51
CA VAL A 484 27.65 17.68 7.92
C VAL A 484 26.17 17.53 8.25
N VAL A 485 25.34 17.31 7.23
CA VAL A 485 23.89 17.15 7.37
C VAL A 485 23.40 15.96 6.58
N PHE A 486 22.49 15.17 7.16
CA PHE A 486 21.89 13.99 6.54
C PHE A 486 20.49 14.30 6.04
N ILE A 487 20.19 13.91 4.81
CA ILE A 487 18.86 14.09 4.21
C ILE A 487 18.46 12.82 3.48
N ALA A 488 17.23 12.33 3.66
CA ALA A 488 16.78 11.17 2.91
C ALA A 488 16.51 11.50 1.43
N GLN A 489 16.99 10.65 0.52
CA GLN A 489 16.78 10.77 -0.93
C GLN A 489 15.32 10.42 -1.30
N ARG A 490 14.44 11.42 -1.29
CA ARG A 490 12.99 11.24 -1.57
C ARG A 490 12.64 11.53 -3.03
N ARG A 491 11.82 10.65 -3.64
CA ARG A 491 11.31 10.85 -5.01
C ARG A 491 10.14 11.84 -5.02
N MET A 492 10.33 12.99 -5.66
CA MET A 492 9.22 13.89 -5.99
C MET A 492 8.61 13.49 -7.33
N LEU A 493 7.37 12.99 -7.31
CA LEU A 493 6.61 12.81 -8.56
C LEU A 493 6.04 14.17 -9.00
N ARG A 494 5.85 14.42 -10.29
CA ARG A 494 5.13 15.63 -10.69
C ARG A 494 3.64 15.46 -10.43
N LYS A 495 2.90 16.55 -10.19
CA LYS A 495 1.44 16.48 -10.15
C LYS A 495 0.97 15.98 -11.52
N PRO A 496 0.23 14.85 -11.59
CA PRO A 496 -0.30 14.37 -12.84
C PRO A 496 -1.11 15.49 -13.50
N THR A 497 -0.69 15.92 -14.69
CA THR A 497 -1.45 16.88 -15.49
C THR A 497 -2.53 16.12 -16.25
N ARG A 498 -3.51 16.85 -16.83
CA ARG A 498 -4.57 16.25 -17.65
C ARG A 498 -4.06 15.42 -18.83
N THR A 499 -2.81 15.63 -19.24
CA THR A 499 -2.12 14.92 -20.32
C THR A 499 -1.30 13.72 -19.85
N SER A 500 -1.15 13.51 -18.55
CA SER A 500 -0.36 12.40 -18.02
C SER A 500 -1.09 11.06 -18.20
N ARG A 501 -0.40 10.06 -18.77
CA ARG A 501 -0.93 8.70 -19.00
C ARG A 501 -0.76 7.78 -17.75
N VAL A 502 -0.45 8.35 -16.58
CA VAL A 502 -0.16 7.59 -15.36
C VAL A 502 -1.48 7.13 -14.73
N LYS A 503 -1.78 5.82 -14.80
CA LYS A 503 -2.99 5.21 -14.22
C LYS A 503 -2.92 5.07 -12.69
N GLN A 504 -1.72 4.91 -12.14
CA GLN A 504 -1.52 4.73 -10.70
C GLN A 504 -1.62 6.08 -9.98
N LYS A 505 -2.44 6.13 -8.92
CA LYS A 505 -2.55 7.32 -8.06
C LYS A 505 -1.18 7.66 -7.45
N ARG A 506 -0.79 8.93 -7.50
CA ARG A 506 0.45 9.44 -6.88
C ARG A 506 0.35 9.28 -5.35
N PRO A 507 1.31 8.60 -4.69
CA PRO A 507 1.35 8.53 -3.24
C PRO A 507 1.54 9.92 -2.59
N ARG A 508 0.84 10.18 -1.48
CA ARG A 508 0.96 11.45 -0.72
C ARG A 508 2.40 11.71 -0.24
N SER A 509 3.12 10.67 0.18
CA SER A 509 4.53 10.76 0.60
C SER A 509 5.48 11.20 -0.52
N ARG A 510 5.04 11.19 -1.78
CA ARG A 510 5.79 11.67 -2.95
C ARG A 510 5.28 13.01 -3.45
N THR A 511 4.48 13.74 -2.66
CA THR A 511 4.04 15.11 -2.96
C THR A 511 5.18 16.12 -2.78
N LEU A 512 5.19 17.22 -3.54
CA LEU A 512 6.23 18.25 -3.37
C LEU A 512 6.17 18.85 -1.96
N THR A 513 4.96 19.13 -1.46
CA THR A 513 4.74 19.63 -0.11
C THR A 513 5.22 18.66 0.97
N SER A 514 4.80 17.39 0.90
CA SER A 514 5.21 16.38 1.88
C SER A 514 6.72 16.14 1.86
N VAL A 515 7.34 16.10 0.67
CA VAL A 515 8.80 15.95 0.58
C VAL A 515 9.52 17.16 1.17
N HIS A 516 9.06 18.39 0.89
CA HIS A 516 9.65 19.61 1.46
C HIS A 516 9.51 19.66 2.99
N GLU A 517 8.41 19.17 3.55
CA GLU A 517 8.22 19.05 5.00
C GLU A 517 9.17 18.02 5.61
N LYS A 518 9.32 16.86 4.97
CA LYS A 518 10.23 15.82 5.46
C LYS A 518 11.71 16.18 5.31
N ILE A 519 12.07 17.00 4.32
CA ILE A 519 13.43 17.57 4.27
C ILE A 519 13.65 18.52 5.45
N LEU A 520 12.67 19.34 5.86
CA LEU A 520 12.82 20.19 7.05
C LEU A 520 13.05 19.36 8.31
N GLU A 521 12.27 18.29 8.49
CA GLU A 521 12.42 17.38 9.64
C GLU A 521 13.80 16.71 9.66
N ASP A 522 14.30 16.22 8.52
CA ASP A 522 15.63 15.58 8.46
C ASP A 522 16.77 16.58 8.77
N LEU A 523 16.65 17.83 8.31
CA LEU A 523 17.66 18.87 8.53
C LEU A 523 17.85 19.19 10.01
N VAL A 524 16.76 19.22 10.77
CA VAL A 524 16.79 19.67 12.17
C VAL A 524 16.89 18.52 13.18
N PHE A 525 16.90 17.27 12.71
CA PHE A 525 17.13 16.10 13.56
C PHE A 525 18.46 16.25 14.32
N PRO A 526 18.51 16.08 15.65
CA PRO A 526 17.58 15.34 16.52
C PRO A 526 16.37 16.13 17.05
N THR A 527 16.32 17.43 16.84
CA THR A 527 15.30 18.31 17.43
C THR A 527 13.98 18.25 16.67
N GLU A 528 12.89 18.45 17.38
CA GLU A 528 11.55 18.48 16.81
C GLU A 528 11.12 19.91 16.45
N ILE A 529 10.32 20.03 15.39
CA ILE A 529 9.73 21.30 14.98
C ILE A 529 8.44 21.52 15.77
N VAL A 530 8.47 22.48 16.69
CA VAL A 530 7.31 22.87 17.53
C VAL A 530 6.24 23.57 16.70
N GLY A 531 6.65 24.41 15.74
CA GLY A 531 5.71 25.20 14.97
C GLY A 531 6.26 25.68 13.63
N LYS A 532 5.37 26.05 12.72
CA LYS A 532 5.71 26.62 11.41
C LYS A 532 4.78 27.78 11.12
N ARG A 533 5.34 28.92 10.73
CA ARG A 533 4.58 30.12 10.31
C ARG A 533 5.10 30.61 8.98
N THR A 534 4.23 30.71 7.98
CA THR A 534 4.60 31.34 6.71
C THR A 534 4.19 32.81 6.77
N ARG A 535 5.16 33.72 6.72
CA ARG A 535 4.91 35.15 6.51
C ARG A 535 4.89 35.42 5.02
N VAL A 536 3.83 36.05 4.54
CA VAL A 536 3.73 36.57 3.17
C VAL A 536 3.88 38.07 3.27
N ALA A 537 4.92 38.64 2.66
CA ALA A 537 5.13 40.08 2.63
C ALA A 537 4.27 40.74 1.53
N VAL A 538 4.17 42.07 1.55
CA VAL A 538 3.32 42.86 0.64
C VAL A 538 3.78 42.73 -0.81
N ASP A 539 5.06 42.47 -1.04
CA ASP A 539 5.66 42.14 -2.34
C ASP A 539 5.32 40.72 -2.85
N GLY A 540 4.61 39.93 -2.05
CA GLY A 540 4.25 38.55 -2.34
C GLY A 540 5.36 37.53 -2.00
N SER A 541 6.52 37.98 -1.50
CA SER A 541 7.59 37.09 -1.05
C SER A 541 7.12 36.28 0.17
N LYS A 542 7.53 35.01 0.23
CA LYS A 542 7.12 34.09 1.29
C LYS A 542 8.33 33.67 2.09
N LEU A 543 8.30 33.95 3.39
CA LEU A 543 9.31 33.55 4.35
C LEU A 543 8.72 32.51 5.30
N LEU A 544 9.25 31.29 5.29
CA LEU A 544 8.83 30.25 6.21
C LEU A 544 9.67 30.32 7.49
N LYS A 545 9.03 30.71 8.59
CA LYS A 545 9.60 30.66 9.94
C LYS A 545 9.31 29.30 10.56
N VAL A 546 10.35 28.62 11.00
CA VAL A 546 10.28 27.29 11.63
C VAL A 546 10.75 27.43 13.07
N PHE A 547 9.88 27.07 14.01
CA PHE A 547 10.16 27.12 15.43
C PHE A 547 10.66 25.77 15.92
N LEU A 548 11.86 25.74 16.48
CA LEU A 548 12.50 24.54 17.04
C LEU A 548 12.31 24.48 18.57
N ASP A 549 12.46 23.31 19.18
CA ASP A 549 12.40 23.20 20.65
C ASP A 549 13.57 23.97 21.30
N SER A 550 13.26 24.76 22.33
CA SER A 550 14.23 25.64 23.01
C SER A 550 15.28 24.87 23.81
N LYS A 551 15.00 23.62 24.18
CA LYS A 551 15.93 22.75 24.94
C LYS A 551 17.23 22.48 24.20
N ASP A 552 17.18 22.41 22.88
CA ASP A 552 18.33 22.05 22.04
C ASP A 552 19.08 23.27 21.49
N ALA A 553 18.72 24.49 21.90
CA ALA A 553 19.26 25.74 21.38
C ALA A 553 20.79 25.78 21.41
N THR A 554 21.38 25.46 22.57
CA THR A 554 22.84 25.44 22.75
C THR A 554 23.58 24.51 21.79
N SER A 555 22.93 23.43 21.35
CA SER A 555 23.57 22.39 20.53
C SER A 555 23.42 22.63 19.01
N LEU A 556 22.41 23.37 18.57
CA LEU A 556 22.05 23.52 17.16
C LEU A 556 22.15 24.96 16.63
N GLU A 557 22.29 25.96 17.50
CA GLU A 557 22.35 27.38 17.12
C GLU A 557 23.43 27.66 16.07
N TYR A 558 24.61 27.05 16.19
CA TYR A 558 25.71 27.24 15.24
C TYR A 558 25.45 26.65 13.83
N LYS A 559 24.42 25.82 13.65
CA LYS A 559 24.07 25.17 12.37
C LYS A 559 22.89 25.80 11.65
N LEU A 560 22.15 26.71 12.28
CA LEU A 560 20.88 27.24 11.73
C LEU A 560 21.06 27.88 10.34
N ASP A 561 22.13 28.67 10.15
CA ASP A 561 22.44 29.29 8.85
C ASP A 561 22.74 28.27 7.75
N SER A 562 23.37 27.15 8.14
CA SER A 562 23.63 26.02 7.25
C SER A 562 22.34 25.34 6.83
N PHE A 563 21.43 25.09 7.77
CA PHE A 563 20.12 24.49 7.47
C PHE A 563 19.29 25.38 6.53
N SER A 564 19.28 26.69 6.77
CA SER A 564 18.58 27.65 5.89
C SER A 564 19.17 27.65 4.48
N SER A 565 20.50 27.65 4.36
CA SER A 565 21.19 27.65 3.06
C SER A 565 20.98 26.34 2.29
N VAL A 566 21.09 25.20 2.98
CA VAL A 566 20.85 23.87 2.39
C VAL A 566 19.39 23.73 1.95
N TYR A 567 18.43 24.13 2.79
CA TYR A 567 17.02 24.07 2.43
C TYR A 567 16.69 24.94 1.22
N ARG A 568 17.23 26.16 1.17
CA ARG A 568 17.09 27.08 0.03
C ARG A 568 17.65 26.46 -1.25
N ARG A 569 18.84 25.84 -1.18
CA ARG A 569 19.48 25.21 -2.34
C ARG A 569 18.69 24.03 -2.87
N LEU A 570 18.09 23.22 -2.00
CA LEU A 570 17.34 22.01 -2.38
C LEU A 570 15.91 22.31 -2.84
N THR A 571 15.25 23.29 -2.24
CA THR A 571 13.81 23.52 -2.44
C THR A 571 13.46 24.82 -3.15
N GLY A 572 14.41 25.76 -3.24
CA GLY A 572 14.19 27.12 -3.75
C GLY A 572 13.34 28.00 -2.84
N LYS A 573 13.09 27.59 -1.58
CA LYS A 573 12.28 28.34 -0.60
C LYS A 573 13.16 28.91 0.49
N ASP A 574 12.88 30.16 0.87
CA ASP A 574 13.57 30.82 1.99
C ASP A 574 12.96 30.40 3.34
N VAL A 575 13.83 29.95 4.25
CA VAL A 575 13.48 29.47 5.58
C VAL A 575 14.35 30.15 6.63
N VAL A 576 13.75 30.51 7.75
CA VAL A 576 14.43 30.98 8.96
C VAL A 576 14.05 30.06 10.11
N PHE A 577 15.05 29.53 10.80
CA PHE A 577 14.86 28.73 12.01
C PHE A 577 15.01 29.64 13.23
N GLU A 578 14.04 29.61 14.14
CA GLU A 578 14.01 30.41 15.36
C GLU A 578 13.72 29.49 16.55
N PHE A 579 14.32 29.76 17.70
CA PHE A 579 13.89 29.16 18.96
C PHE A 579 12.82 30.10 19.58
N PRO A 580 11.64 29.60 19.97
CA PRO A 580 10.63 30.42 20.60
C PRO A 580 11.17 30.92 21.94
N VAL A 581 11.22 32.25 22.09
CA VAL A 581 11.57 32.87 23.37
C VAL A 581 10.40 32.59 24.32
N VAL A 582 10.62 31.72 25.31
CA VAL A 582 9.70 31.56 26.43
C VAL A 582 9.68 32.91 27.14
N HIS A 583 8.66 33.71 26.87
CA HIS A 583 8.36 34.86 27.71
C HIS A 583 7.90 34.25 29.02
N GLY A 584 8.82 34.11 29.96
CA GLY A 584 8.46 33.73 31.31
C GLY A 584 7.37 34.69 31.76
N ASP A 585 6.25 34.14 32.23
CA ASP A 585 5.22 34.88 32.92
C ASP A 585 5.91 35.67 34.02
N LYS A 586 6.14 36.97 33.75
CA LYS A 586 6.46 37.91 34.81
C LYS A 586 5.18 38.00 35.63
N ALA A 587 5.25 37.36 36.80
CA ALA A 587 4.28 37.43 37.89
C ALA A 587 3.84 38.86 38.18
#